data_AF-A0A672J759-F1
#
_entry.id   AF-A0A672J759-F1
#
_cell.length_a   1.000
_cell.length_b   1.000
_cell.length_c   1.000
_cell.angle_alpha   90.00
_cell.angle_beta   90.00
_cell.angle_gamma   90.00
#
_symmetry.space_group_name_H-M   'P 1'
#
loop_
_entity.id
_entity.type
_entity.pdbx_description
1 polymer ?
#
loop_
_entity_poly.entity_id
_entity_poly.type
_entity_poly.pdbx_seq_one_letter_code
_entity_poly.pdbx_strand_id
1 'polypeptide(L)'
;MFSSPRRAKPHLWICVLTLGVYLSSVPVSAKPDSLREVTDGNWEEILSGEWMIEFYAPWCPACQQLQPVWKEFADWGEDMGVNIAKVDVTEQPGLSGRFIITSLPTIYHCKDGVFRKYQGARTKDDFLSFVDGQKWKAVEPVSSWFGPSSFLMNSMSALFKLSMFIRRCHNYMTEQLGIPVWGSYVIFGLATLFSGLALGLLLVFIADFVFPSRRFSSPDYYQKKQTMEQARLIQQQEDAHEADGEDDDDEEEEEEDPDEVWKRRRGSPEGRPEPRGQGFSDEALRKRVVGKRNEEEEDDEEEDT
;
A
#
# COMPACT_ATOMS: atom_id res chain seq x y z
N MET A 1 -81.63 65.54 29.82
CA MET A 1 -80.84 64.58 30.62
C MET A 1 -80.17 63.60 29.65
N PHE A 2 -78.94 63.24 29.96
CA PHE A 2 -77.88 62.74 29.07
C PHE A 2 -78.03 61.30 28.50
N SER A 3 -77.52 61.12 27.28
CA SER A 3 -76.64 60.02 26.78
C SER A 3 -77.18 58.64 26.32
N SER A 4 -76.87 58.39 25.03
CA SER A 4 -76.48 57.13 24.33
C SER A 4 -77.51 56.07 23.91
N PRO A 5 -77.43 55.65 22.62
CA PRO A 5 -77.29 54.23 22.30
C PRO A 5 -76.01 53.91 21.52
N ARG A 6 -75.59 52.65 21.66
CA ARG A 6 -74.27 52.09 21.40
C ARG A 6 -73.93 52.00 19.90
N ARG A 7 -72.70 52.38 19.58
CA ARG A 7 -72.01 52.25 18.29
C ARG A 7 -71.73 50.76 17.99
N ALA A 8 -72.34 50.20 16.95
CA ALA A 8 -72.00 48.86 16.45
C ALA A 8 -70.66 48.88 15.69
N LYS A 9 -69.82 47.87 15.92
CA LYS A 9 -68.41 47.80 15.49
C LYS A 9 -68.26 47.30 14.04
N PRO A 10 -67.52 48.00 13.16
CA PRO A 10 -67.16 47.52 11.82
C PRO A 10 -65.85 46.72 11.87
N HIS A 11 -65.86 45.54 12.49
CA HIS A 11 -64.65 44.70 12.59
C HIS A 11 -64.76 43.34 11.91
N LEU A 12 -65.93 42.98 11.36
CA LEU A 12 -66.12 41.64 10.80
C LEU A 12 -65.61 41.49 9.35
N TRP A 13 -65.45 42.59 8.61
CA TRP A 13 -65.11 42.54 7.18
C TRP A 13 -63.61 42.55 6.90
N ILE A 14 -62.77 42.96 7.86
CA ILE A 14 -61.31 43.02 7.66
C ILE A 14 -60.66 41.64 7.85
N CYS A 15 -61.26 40.73 8.61
CA CYS A 15 -60.73 39.38 8.82
C CYS A 15 -60.91 38.43 7.62
N VAL A 16 -61.80 38.73 6.68
CA VAL A 16 -62.05 37.85 5.52
C VAL A 16 -61.07 38.13 4.38
N LEU A 17 -60.55 39.36 4.26
CA LEU A 17 -59.58 39.72 3.22
C LEU A 17 -58.12 39.40 3.60
N THR A 18 -57.79 39.27 4.88
CA THR A 18 -56.44 38.86 5.30
C THR A 18 -56.24 37.34 5.33
N LEU A 19 -57.32 36.55 5.33
CA LEU A 19 -57.23 35.08 5.27
C LEU A 19 -57.12 34.54 3.82
N GLY A 20 -57.53 35.31 2.82
CA GLY A 20 -57.53 34.89 1.41
C GLY A 20 -56.19 35.05 0.67
N VAL A 21 -55.25 35.83 1.20
CA VAL A 21 -53.93 36.07 0.56
C VAL A 21 -52.84 35.13 1.09
N TYR A 22 -53.12 34.34 2.14
CA TYR A 22 -52.13 33.43 2.73
C TYR A 22 -52.17 32.00 2.17
N LEU A 23 -53.04 31.70 1.20
CA LEU A 23 -53.27 30.34 0.70
C LEU A 23 -52.79 30.09 -0.74
N SER A 24 -51.74 30.79 -1.18
CA SER A 24 -51.10 30.55 -2.49
C SER A 24 -49.57 30.63 -2.45
N SER A 25 -48.97 30.24 -1.33
CA SER A 25 -47.64 29.59 -1.39
C SER A 25 -47.87 28.09 -1.37
N VAL A 26 -48.11 27.53 -2.55
CA VAL A 26 -47.82 26.12 -2.78
C VAL A 26 -46.32 26.00 -2.54
N PRO A 27 -45.84 25.23 -1.54
CA PRO A 27 -44.44 24.90 -1.49
C PRO A 27 -44.15 24.18 -2.81
N VAL A 28 -43.29 24.76 -3.65
CA VAL A 28 -42.65 24.02 -4.74
C VAL A 28 -42.08 22.77 -4.08
N SER A 29 -42.71 21.63 -4.32
CA SER A 29 -42.21 20.34 -3.87
C SER A 29 -40.85 20.21 -4.54
N ALA A 30 -39.77 20.48 -3.79
CA ALA A 30 -38.45 20.09 -4.20
C ALA A 30 -38.52 18.59 -4.49
N LYS A 31 -38.21 18.19 -5.72
CA LYS A 31 -37.99 16.78 -6.04
C LYS A 31 -37.04 16.21 -4.97
N PRO A 32 -37.23 14.96 -4.52
CA PRO A 32 -36.23 14.32 -3.67
C PRO A 32 -34.86 14.45 -4.35
N ASP A 33 -33.84 14.81 -3.57
CA ASP A 33 -32.50 15.04 -4.10
C ASP A 33 -31.98 13.70 -4.66
N SER A 34 -32.04 13.59 -5.98
CA SER A 34 -31.67 12.39 -6.76
C SER A 34 -30.17 12.12 -6.73
N LEU A 35 -29.39 13.15 -6.36
CA LEU A 35 -27.94 13.13 -6.27
C LEU A 35 -27.49 12.63 -4.90
N ARG A 36 -26.86 11.45 -4.87
CA ARG A 36 -26.35 10.83 -3.65
C ARG A 36 -24.96 11.34 -3.29
N GLU A 37 -24.66 11.39 -2.00
CA GLU A 37 -23.33 11.74 -1.50
C GLU A 37 -22.62 10.49 -0.97
N VAL A 38 -21.44 10.20 -1.52
CA VAL A 38 -20.63 9.05 -1.13
C VAL A 38 -19.45 9.52 -0.27
N THR A 39 -19.33 8.89 0.88
CA THR A 39 -18.37 9.16 1.95
C THR A 39 -17.58 7.89 2.27
N ASP A 40 -16.48 8.04 3.02
CA ASP A 40 -15.69 6.92 3.52
C ASP A 40 -16.51 5.88 4.33
N GLY A 41 -17.70 6.24 4.83
CA GLY A 41 -18.57 5.37 5.63
C GLY A 41 -19.63 4.59 4.85
N ASN A 42 -20.01 5.03 3.65
CA ASN A 42 -21.10 4.42 2.85
C ASN A 42 -20.64 3.93 1.46
N TRP A 43 -19.36 4.06 1.13
CA TRP A 43 -18.84 3.74 -0.21
C TRP A 43 -19.09 2.31 -0.66
N GLU A 44 -19.30 1.35 0.25
CA GLU A 44 -19.60 -0.04 -0.09
C GLU A 44 -20.92 -0.17 -0.86
N GLU A 45 -21.86 0.77 -0.71
CA GLU A 45 -23.12 0.80 -1.47
C GLU A 45 -22.89 0.84 -2.98
N ILE A 46 -21.82 1.52 -3.42
CA ILE A 46 -21.49 1.68 -4.84
C ILE A 46 -21.05 0.36 -5.50
N LEU A 47 -20.75 -0.67 -4.71
CA LEU A 47 -20.36 -1.98 -5.21
C LEU A 47 -21.55 -2.79 -5.71
N SER A 48 -22.78 -2.39 -5.37
CA SER A 48 -24.00 -3.10 -5.73
C SER A 48 -24.86 -2.29 -6.70
N GLY A 49 -25.29 -2.90 -7.80
CA GLY A 49 -26.09 -2.21 -8.82
C GLY A 49 -25.24 -1.31 -9.71
N GLU A 50 -25.89 -0.34 -10.37
CA GLU A 50 -25.26 0.55 -11.33
C GLU A 50 -25.16 1.97 -10.77
N TRP A 51 -23.94 2.54 -10.83
CA TRP A 51 -23.60 3.83 -10.27
C TRP A 51 -22.77 4.67 -11.24
N MET A 52 -23.02 5.97 -11.24
CA MET A 52 -22.20 6.99 -11.86
C MET A 52 -21.68 7.92 -10.76
N ILE A 53 -20.36 8.04 -10.63
CA ILE A 53 -19.72 8.66 -9.47
C ILE A 53 -18.79 9.77 -9.97
N GLU A 54 -19.07 11.02 -9.58
CA GLU A 54 -18.18 12.17 -9.82
C GLU A 54 -17.29 12.43 -8.61
N PHE A 55 -15.97 12.46 -8.83
CA PHE A 55 -15.00 12.98 -7.88
C PHE A 55 -14.73 14.44 -8.19
N TYR A 56 -15.02 15.33 -7.23
CA TYR A 56 -14.91 16.77 -7.37
C TYR A 56 -14.20 17.43 -6.18
N ALA A 57 -13.84 18.71 -6.34
CA ALA A 57 -13.43 19.57 -5.24
C ALA A 57 -14.10 20.95 -5.35
N PRO A 58 -14.47 21.59 -4.23
CA PRO A 58 -15.25 22.83 -4.23
C PRO A 58 -14.49 24.02 -4.82
N TRP A 59 -13.16 24.00 -4.76
CA TRP A 59 -12.28 25.02 -5.32
C TRP A 59 -11.95 24.81 -6.81
N CYS A 60 -12.34 23.69 -7.41
CA CYS A 60 -12.00 23.37 -8.79
C CYS A 60 -12.98 24.04 -9.79
N PRO A 61 -12.52 24.97 -10.65
CA PRO A 61 -13.41 25.67 -11.58
C PRO A 61 -14.12 24.75 -12.57
N ALA A 62 -13.43 23.72 -13.08
CA ALA A 62 -14.02 22.74 -13.99
C ALA A 62 -15.11 21.89 -13.32
N CYS A 63 -14.96 21.58 -12.04
CA CYS A 63 -15.99 20.90 -11.26
C CYS A 63 -17.22 21.78 -11.09
N GLN A 64 -17.03 23.06 -10.75
CA GLN A 64 -18.14 24.01 -10.58
C GLN A 64 -19.00 24.15 -11.84
N GLN A 65 -18.39 24.09 -13.04
CA GLN A 65 -19.11 24.09 -14.31
C GLN A 65 -19.89 22.80 -14.57
N LEU A 66 -19.39 21.65 -14.07
CA LEU A 66 -20.01 20.35 -14.22
C LEU A 66 -21.18 20.13 -13.26
N GLN A 67 -21.14 20.71 -12.05
CA GLN A 67 -22.18 20.57 -11.03
C GLN A 67 -23.63 20.74 -11.52
N PRO A 68 -24.00 21.80 -12.27
CA PRO A 68 -25.38 21.93 -12.77
C PRO A 68 -25.77 20.79 -13.72
N VAL A 69 -24.86 20.40 -14.63
CA VAL A 69 -25.08 19.30 -15.58
C VAL A 69 -25.21 17.96 -14.85
N TRP A 70 -24.38 17.74 -13.83
CA TRP A 70 -24.40 16.51 -13.03
C TRP A 70 -25.70 16.38 -12.22
N LYS A 71 -26.19 17.49 -11.65
CA LYS A 71 -27.48 17.51 -10.96
C LYS A 71 -28.64 17.26 -11.91
N GLU A 72 -28.63 17.88 -13.09
CA GLU A 72 -29.63 17.59 -14.11
C GLU A 72 -29.57 16.15 -14.61
N PHE A 73 -28.40 15.52 -14.67
CA PHE A 73 -28.27 14.11 -15.00
C PHE A 73 -28.80 13.21 -13.88
N ALA A 74 -28.56 13.59 -12.61
CA ALA A 74 -29.07 12.87 -11.45
C ALA A 74 -30.59 12.74 -11.45
N ASP A 75 -31.30 13.79 -11.89
CA ASP A 75 -32.76 13.80 -11.99
C ASP A 75 -33.36 12.74 -12.93
N TRP A 76 -32.55 12.16 -13.85
CA TRP A 76 -32.96 11.07 -14.75
C TRP A 76 -32.46 9.70 -14.30
N GLY A 77 -31.62 9.65 -13.26
CA GLY A 77 -31.00 8.42 -12.78
C GLY A 77 -32.00 7.37 -12.36
N GLU A 78 -32.98 7.78 -11.55
CA GLU A 78 -34.03 6.91 -11.05
C GLU A 78 -34.84 6.26 -12.19
N ASP A 79 -35.15 7.04 -13.23
CA ASP A 79 -35.89 6.56 -14.40
C ASP A 79 -35.11 5.50 -15.21
N MET A 80 -33.78 5.60 -15.22
CA MET A 80 -32.89 4.66 -15.92
C MET A 80 -32.41 3.50 -15.02
N GLY A 81 -32.72 3.52 -13.73
CA GLY A 81 -32.21 2.54 -12.77
C GLY A 81 -30.71 2.67 -12.47
N VAL A 82 -30.13 3.86 -12.63
CA VAL A 82 -28.74 4.18 -12.29
C VAL A 82 -28.68 5.16 -11.12
N ASN A 83 -27.82 4.90 -10.14
CA ASN A 83 -27.60 5.81 -9.04
C ASN A 83 -26.53 6.84 -9.42
N ILE A 84 -26.83 8.14 -9.30
CA ILE A 84 -25.84 9.20 -9.50
C ILE A 84 -25.32 9.64 -8.14
N ALA A 85 -24.00 9.66 -7.99
CA ALA A 85 -23.31 10.06 -6.78
C ALA A 85 -22.22 11.11 -7.04
N LYS A 86 -21.88 11.85 -5.99
CA LYS A 86 -20.72 12.73 -5.94
C LYS A 86 -19.86 12.42 -4.71
N VAL A 87 -18.56 12.66 -4.84
CA VAL A 87 -17.56 12.50 -3.77
C VAL A 87 -16.70 13.76 -3.71
N ASP A 88 -16.67 14.41 -2.56
CA ASP A 88 -15.74 15.50 -2.29
C ASP A 88 -14.38 14.94 -1.85
N VAL A 89 -13.36 15.09 -2.71
CA VAL A 89 -12.01 14.58 -2.40
C VAL A 89 -11.28 15.37 -1.32
N THR A 90 -11.79 16.56 -0.95
CA THR A 90 -11.21 17.38 0.11
C THR A 90 -11.65 16.91 1.49
N GLU A 91 -12.87 16.39 1.60
CA GLU A 91 -13.41 15.85 2.84
C GLU A 91 -13.16 14.34 3.00
N GLN A 92 -13.08 13.61 1.88
CA GLN A 92 -12.96 12.14 1.84
C GLN A 92 -11.57 11.69 1.32
N PRO A 93 -10.48 11.90 2.10
CA PRO A 93 -9.13 11.53 1.65
C PRO A 93 -8.96 10.02 1.48
N GLY A 94 -9.73 9.21 2.21
CA GLY A 94 -9.69 7.76 2.05
C GLY A 94 -10.22 7.31 0.68
N LEU A 95 -11.31 7.90 0.21
CA LEU A 95 -11.85 7.64 -1.13
C LEU A 95 -10.94 8.16 -2.22
N SER A 96 -10.35 9.35 -2.03
CA SER A 96 -9.35 9.89 -2.97
C SER A 96 -8.17 8.92 -3.16
N GLY A 97 -7.63 8.38 -2.06
CA GLY A 97 -6.58 7.36 -2.10
C GLY A 97 -7.06 6.02 -2.67
N ARG A 98 -8.30 5.60 -2.36
CA ARG A 98 -8.88 4.32 -2.81
C ARG A 98 -9.19 4.28 -4.31
N PHE A 99 -9.38 5.43 -4.94
CA PHE A 99 -9.61 5.51 -6.39
C PHE A 99 -8.41 6.09 -7.13
N ILE A 100 -7.32 6.39 -6.41
CA ILE A 100 -6.10 7.06 -6.91
C ILE A 100 -6.49 8.26 -7.77
N ILE A 101 -7.28 9.18 -7.20
CA ILE A 101 -7.76 10.36 -7.93
C ILE A 101 -6.60 11.34 -8.12
N THR A 102 -6.09 11.43 -9.34
CA THR A 102 -4.97 12.32 -9.70
C THR A 102 -5.41 13.61 -10.39
N SER A 103 -6.63 13.64 -10.94
CA SER A 103 -7.18 14.77 -11.70
C SER A 103 -8.64 14.98 -11.40
N LEU A 104 -9.13 16.23 -11.52
CA LEU A 104 -10.54 16.58 -11.30
C LEU A 104 -11.11 17.36 -12.50
N PRO A 105 -12.41 17.21 -12.81
CA PRO A 105 -13.29 16.17 -12.30
C PRO A 105 -12.95 14.81 -12.93
N THR A 106 -13.02 13.74 -12.13
CA THR A 106 -12.90 12.36 -12.60
C THR A 106 -14.21 11.64 -12.37
N ILE A 107 -14.72 10.95 -13.39
CA ILE A 107 -16.00 10.25 -13.33
C ILE A 107 -15.74 8.75 -13.51
N TYR A 108 -16.35 7.94 -12.66
CA TYR A 108 -16.36 6.50 -12.77
C TYR A 108 -17.79 5.98 -12.93
N HIS A 109 -17.94 5.03 -13.85
CA HIS A 109 -19.09 4.14 -13.90
C HIS A 109 -18.76 2.89 -13.09
N CYS A 110 -19.67 2.46 -12.22
CA CYS A 110 -19.57 1.19 -11.52
C CYS A 110 -20.80 0.37 -11.84
N LYS A 111 -20.60 -0.90 -12.18
CA LYS A 111 -21.69 -1.87 -12.28
C LYS A 111 -21.29 -3.16 -11.58
N ASP A 112 -21.99 -3.48 -10.50
CA ASP A 112 -21.76 -4.68 -9.68
C ASP A 112 -20.28 -4.83 -9.27
N GLY A 113 -19.68 -3.72 -8.83
CA GLY A 113 -18.29 -3.66 -8.37
C GLY A 113 -17.24 -3.54 -9.48
N VAL A 114 -17.65 -3.54 -10.75
CA VAL A 114 -16.76 -3.33 -11.89
C VAL A 114 -16.72 -1.87 -12.27
N PHE A 115 -15.59 -1.22 -11.99
CA PHE A 115 -15.36 0.20 -12.24
C PHE A 115 -14.81 0.44 -13.65
N ARG A 116 -15.26 1.51 -14.30
CA ARG A 116 -14.82 1.97 -15.61
C ARG A 116 -14.65 3.48 -15.58
N LYS A 117 -13.51 3.97 -16.04
CA LYS A 117 -13.27 5.41 -16.10
C LYS A 117 -14.02 6.00 -17.29
N TYR A 118 -14.86 7.01 -17.04
CA TYR A 118 -15.56 7.71 -18.09
C TYR A 118 -14.60 8.68 -18.81
N GLN A 119 -14.61 8.65 -20.14
CA GLN A 119 -13.75 9.48 -21.00
C GLN A 119 -14.54 10.28 -22.05
N GLY A 120 -15.87 10.25 -21.98
CA GLY A 120 -16.75 10.97 -22.91
C GLY A 120 -16.83 12.47 -22.63
N ALA A 121 -17.66 13.15 -23.42
CA ALA A 121 -18.02 14.53 -23.19
C ALA A 121 -18.78 14.65 -21.86
N ARG A 122 -18.53 15.73 -21.11
CA ARG A 122 -19.16 15.94 -19.80
C ARG A 122 -20.48 16.70 -19.94
N THR A 123 -21.31 16.27 -20.89
CA THR A 123 -22.64 16.83 -21.15
C THR A 123 -23.70 15.85 -20.72
N LYS A 124 -24.88 16.36 -20.36
CA LYS A 124 -26.02 15.55 -19.94
C LYS A 124 -26.38 14.50 -20.97
N ASP A 125 -26.46 14.89 -22.25
CA ASP A 125 -26.84 13.97 -23.34
C ASP A 125 -25.83 12.83 -23.50
N ASP A 126 -24.54 13.10 -23.33
CA ASP A 126 -23.51 12.07 -23.43
C ASP A 126 -23.60 11.10 -22.25
N PHE A 127 -23.80 11.59 -21.03
CA PHE A 127 -24.05 10.74 -19.85
C PHE A 127 -25.28 9.84 -20.01
N LEU A 128 -26.40 10.41 -20.47
CA LEU A 128 -27.62 9.65 -20.75
C LEU A 128 -27.35 8.56 -21.80
N SER A 129 -26.75 8.93 -22.92
CA SER A 129 -26.44 7.98 -24.00
C SER A 129 -25.41 6.92 -23.61
N PHE A 130 -24.55 7.22 -22.64
CA PHE A 130 -23.54 6.28 -22.13
C PHE A 130 -24.17 5.17 -21.30
N VAL A 131 -25.15 5.52 -20.46
CA VAL A 131 -25.89 4.55 -19.63
C VAL A 131 -26.92 3.81 -20.47
N ASP A 132 -27.83 4.53 -21.14
CA ASP A 132 -28.94 3.96 -21.90
C ASP A 132 -28.44 3.12 -23.10
N GLY A 133 -27.50 3.68 -23.87
CA GLY A 133 -26.85 2.98 -24.98
C GLY A 133 -25.83 1.91 -24.54
N GLN A 134 -25.63 1.70 -23.24
CA GLN A 134 -24.67 0.76 -22.66
C GLN A 134 -23.25 0.89 -23.24
N LYS A 135 -22.84 2.11 -23.61
CA LYS A 135 -21.52 2.40 -24.20
C LYS A 135 -20.39 2.01 -23.25
N TRP A 136 -20.66 1.96 -21.94
CA TRP A 136 -19.75 1.44 -20.92
C TRP A 136 -19.25 0.02 -21.20
N LYS A 137 -19.96 -0.81 -21.96
CA LYS A 137 -19.49 -2.15 -22.34
C LYS A 137 -18.23 -2.13 -23.21
N ALA A 138 -18.04 -1.07 -24.00
CA ALA A 138 -16.85 -0.89 -24.83
C ALA A 138 -15.67 -0.28 -24.05
N VAL A 139 -15.91 0.24 -22.85
CA VAL A 139 -14.86 0.82 -22.00
C VAL A 139 -14.23 -0.28 -21.16
N GLU A 140 -12.90 -0.34 -21.21
CA GLU A 140 -12.14 -1.31 -20.43
C GLU A 140 -12.35 -1.08 -18.93
N PRO A 141 -12.64 -2.15 -18.16
CA PRO A 141 -12.75 -2.05 -16.73
C PRO A 141 -11.39 -1.80 -16.09
N VAL A 142 -11.38 -1.08 -14.97
CA VAL A 142 -10.21 -0.99 -14.10
C VAL A 142 -9.87 -2.39 -13.63
N SER A 143 -8.61 -2.80 -13.83
CA SER A 143 -8.16 -4.13 -13.45
C SER A 143 -8.46 -4.41 -11.96
N SER A 144 -8.83 -5.65 -11.65
CA SER A 144 -9.20 -6.07 -10.28
C SER A 144 -8.07 -5.88 -9.26
N TRP A 145 -6.80 -5.98 -9.69
CA TRP A 145 -5.63 -5.74 -8.83
C TRP A 145 -5.51 -4.27 -8.39
N PHE A 146 -5.92 -3.34 -9.25
CA PHE A 146 -6.03 -1.91 -8.95
C PHE A 146 -7.47 -1.49 -8.65
N GLY A 147 -8.35 -2.45 -8.37
CA GLY A 147 -9.74 -2.16 -8.03
C GLY A 147 -9.84 -1.47 -6.67
N PRO A 148 -10.85 -0.61 -6.46
CA PRO A 148 -11.12 0.04 -5.18
C PRO A 148 -11.15 -0.96 -4.02
N SER A 149 -11.77 -2.13 -4.21
CA SER A 149 -11.93 -3.19 -3.21
C SER A 149 -10.68 -4.05 -2.93
N SER A 150 -9.58 -3.83 -3.63
CA SER A 150 -8.36 -4.64 -3.46
C SER A 150 -7.60 -4.32 -2.16
N PHE A 151 -6.75 -5.26 -1.72
CA PHE A 151 -5.89 -5.07 -0.55
C PHE A 151 -4.97 -3.85 -0.70
N LEU A 152 -4.28 -3.74 -1.85
CA LEU A 152 -3.40 -2.61 -2.16
C LEU A 152 -4.13 -1.29 -2.00
N MET A 153 -5.37 -1.24 -2.47
CA MET A 153 -6.14 -0.02 -2.49
C MET A 153 -6.75 0.33 -1.12
N ASN A 154 -7.01 -0.67 -0.28
CA ASN A 154 -7.26 -0.45 1.14
C ASN A 154 -6.01 0.13 1.84
N SER A 155 -4.82 -0.40 1.54
CA SER A 155 -3.56 0.15 2.05
C SER A 155 -3.35 1.60 1.59
N MET A 156 -3.60 1.91 0.31
CA MET A 156 -3.51 3.29 -0.20
C MET A 156 -4.51 4.23 0.49
N SER A 157 -5.76 3.79 0.68
CA SER A 157 -6.75 4.55 1.44
C SER A 157 -6.27 4.87 2.87
N ALA A 158 -5.69 3.88 3.55
CA ALA A 158 -5.13 4.04 4.89
C ALA A 158 -3.92 5.00 4.89
N LEU A 159 -3.02 4.92 3.91
CA LEU A 159 -1.88 5.83 3.77
C LEU A 159 -2.31 7.28 3.56
N PHE A 160 -3.32 7.52 2.72
CA PHE A 160 -3.87 8.87 2.50
C PHE A 160 -4.53 9.43 3.77
N LYS A 161 -5.32 8.60 4.46
CA LYS A 161 -5.90 8.96 5.77
C LYS A 161 -4.82 9.29 6.79
N LEU A 162 -3.76 8.49 6.85
CA LEU A 162 -2.61 8.71 7.74
C LEU A 162 -1.88 10.02 7.41
N SER A 163 -1.62 10.28 6.12
CA SER A 163 -0.99 11.52 5.66
C SER A 163 -1.79 12.75 6.09
N MET A 164 -3.10 12.74 5.87
CA MET A 164 -3.98 13.83 6.30
C MET A 164 -4.07 13.94 7.82
N PHE A 165 -4.05 12.83 8.54
CA PHE A 165 -4.00 12.84 10.01
C PHE A 165 -2.72 13.49 10.53
N ILE A 166 -1.55 13.12 9.99
CA ILE A 166 -0.26 13.74 10.36
C ILE A 166 -0.30 15.25 10.12
N ARG A 167 -0.82 15.69 8.97
CA ARG A 167 -0.97 17.13 8.68
C ARG A 167 -1.89 17.83 9.68
N ARG A 168 -3.02 17.21 10.05
CA ARG A 168 -3.92 17.74 11.09
C ARG A 168 -3.22 17.85 12.45
N CYS A 169 -2.46 16.84 12.84
CA CYS A 169 -1.66 16.88 14.08
C CYS A 169 -0.58 17.98 14.04
N HIS A 170 0.10 18.15 12.90
CA HIS A 170 1.10 19.21 12.72
C HIS A 170 0.47 20.59 12.92
N ASN A 171 -0.60 20.86 12.17
CA ASN A 171 -1.32 22.13 12.27
C ASN A 171 -1.88 22.36 13.68
N TYR A 172 -2.40 21.32 14.32
CA TYR A 172 -2.86 21.42 15.70
C TYR A 172 -1.72 21.80 16.66
N MET A 173 -0.55 21.18 16.53
CA MET A 173 0.61 21.52 17.37
C MET A 173 1.14 22.93 17.12
N THR A 174 1.16 23.38 15.86
CA THR A 174 1.72 24.70 15.51
C THR A 174 0.73 25.83 15.79
N GLU A 175 -0.55 25.64 15.52
CA GLU A 175 -1.58 26.68 15.66
C GLU A 175 -2.17 26.73 17.06
N GLN A 176 -2.53 25.58 17.66
CA GLN A 176 -3.23 25.55 18.96
C GLN A 176 -2.27 25.51 20.15
N LEU A 177 -1.19 24.74 20.04
CA LEU A 177 -0.18 24.64 21.12
C LEU A 177 0.96 25.68 20.97
N GLY A 178 0.99 26.43 19.87
CA GLY A 178 1.99 27.46 19.61
C GLY A 178 3.42 26.91 19.47
N ILE A 179 3.57 25.60 19.23
CA ILE A 179 4.88 24.98 19.07
C ILE A 179 5.46 25.48 17.74
N PRO A 180 6.71 25.96 17.72
CA PRO A 180 7.33 26.37 16.46
C PRO A 180 7.43 25.19 15.51
N VAL A 181 7.39 25.46 14.20
CA VAL A 181 7.38 24.45 13.13
C VAL A 181 8.48 23.40 13.32
N TRP A 182 9.71 23.82 13.67
CA TRP A 182 10.82 22.89 13.93
C TRP A 182 10.55 21.93 15.10
N GLY A 183 9.88 22.40 16.15
CA GLY A 183 9.55 21.59 17.33
C GLY A 183 8.56 20.48 16.98
N SER A 184 7.56 20.79 16.14
CA SER A 184 6.62 19.77 15.66
C SER A 184 7.33 18.67 14.85
N TYR A 185 8.33 19.02 14.03
CA TYR A 185 9.11 18.04 13.27
C TYR A 185 9.97 17.15 14.16
N VAL A 186 10.55 17.70 15.24
CA VAL A 186 11.28 16.90 16.23
C VAL A 186 10.35 15.90 16.91
N ILE A 187 9.13 16.32 17.30
CA ILE A 187 8.13 15.43 17.91
C ILE A 187 7.76 14.30 16.94
N PHE A 188 7.46 14.63 15.68
CA PHE A 188 7.16 13.60 14.68
C PHE A 188 8.34 12.67 14.45
N GLY A 189 9.57 13.18 14.37
CA GLY A 189 10.78 12.37 14.21
C GLY A 189 11.01 11.41 15.37
N LEU A 190 10.77 11.84 16.61
CA LEU A 190 10.85 10.97 17.78
C LEU A 190 9.73 9.93 17.79
N ALA A 191 8.52 10.30 17.41
CA ALA A 191 7.38 9.39 17.33
C ALA A 191 7.58 8.31 16.24
N THR A 192 8.13 8.68 15.07
CA THR A 192 8.44 7.71 14.00
C THR A 192 9.59 6.79 14.39
N LEU A 193 10.63 7.31 15.06
CA LEU A 193 11.73 6.50 15.57
C LEU A 193 11.24 5.49 16.62
N PHE A 194 10.45 5.93 17.59
CA PHE A 194 9.93 5.06 18.65
C PHE A 194 8.96 4.01 18.09
N SER A 195 8.04 4.41 17.23
CA SER A 195 7.10 3.47 16.60
C SER A 195 7.83 2.47 15.69
N GLY A 196 8.83 2.89 14.93
CA GLY A 196 9.68 2.00 14.12
C GLY A 196 10.45 0.99 14.98
N LEU A 197 11.04 1.43 16.09
CA LEU A 197 11.72 0.54 17.03
C LEU A 197 10.76 -0.46 17.67
N ALA A 198 9.58 -0.01 18.10
CA ALA A 198 8.56 -0.88 18.68
C ALA A 198 8.05 -1.91 17.66
N LEU A 199 7.78 -1.51 16.42
CA LEU A 199 7.37 -2.41 15.34
C LEU A 199 8.49 -3.42 15.00
N GLY A 200 9.74 -2.98 15.00
CA GLY A 200 10.90 -3.86 14.79
C GLY A 200 11.03 -4.92 15.88
N LEU A 201 10.93 -4.53 17.16
CA LEU A 201 10.96 -5.47 18.28
C LEU A 201 9.77 -6.44 18.24
N LEU A 202 8.59 -5.95 17.89
CA LEU A 202 7.39 -6.78 17.73
C LEU A 202 7.56 -7.79 16.58
N LEU A 203 8.19 -7.40 15.47
CA LEU A 203 8.48 -8.31 14.36
C LEU A 203 9.48 -9.39 14.77
N VAL A 204 10.57 -9.02 15.47
CA VAL A 204 11.53 -10.01 16.02
C VAL A 204 10.82 -10.99 16.95
N PHE A 205 9.96 -10.50 17.85
CA PHE A 205 9.18 -11.34 18.73
C PHE A 205 8.30 -12.32 17.92
N ILE A 206 7.54 -11.83 16.94
CA ILE A 206 6.73 -12.70 16.07
C ILE A 206 7.62 -13.72 15.34
N ALA A 207 8.79 -13.32 14.84
CA ALA A 207 9.72 -14.23 14.18
C ALA A 207 10.22 -15.34 15.13
N ASP A 208 10.50 -15.01 16.39
CA ASP A 208 10.87 -15.99 17.42
C ASP A 208 9.72 -16.95 17.77
N PHE A 209 8.46 -16.50 17.67
CA PHE A 209 7.28 -17.37 17.84
C PHE A 209 7.01 -18.27 16.63
N VAL A 210 7.16 -17.75 15.41
CA VAL A 210 6.87 -18.46 14.16
C VAL A 210 7.99 -19.42 13.79
N PHE A 211 9.24 -19.02 14.05
CA PHE A 211 10.43 -19.84 13.92
C PHE A 211 11.05 -20.03 15.30
N PRO A 212 10.42 -20.83 16.19
CA PRO A 212 11.04 -21.15 17.46
C PRO A 212 12.39 -21.76 17.12
N SER A 213 13.46 -21.07 17.50
CA SER A 213 14.82 -21.56 17.27
C SER A 213 14.86 -22.95 17.88
N ARG A 214 14.81 -23.98 17.03
CA ARG A 214 15.06 -25.35 17.43
C ARG A 214 16.54 -25.40 17.75
N ARG A 215 16.93 -24.88 18.91
CA ARG A 215 18.07 -25.43 19.64
C ARG A 215 17.65 -26.82 20.09
N PHE A 216 17.60 -27.73 19.14
CA PHE A 216 17.82 -29.14 19.41
C PHE A 216 19.27 -29.24 19.87
N SER A 217 19.52 -28.99 21.16
CA SER A 217 20.57 -29.73 21.85
C SER A 217 20.14 -31.18 21.77
N SER A 218 20.65 -31.92 20.78
CA SER A 218 20.41 -33.36 20.72
C SER A 218 20.99 -33.99 22.00
N PRO A 219 20.20 -34.74 22.79
CA PRO A 219 20.71 -35.51 23.93
C PRO A 219 21.88 -36.43 23.54
N ASP A 220 21.98 -36.82 22.26
CA ASP A 220 23.05 -37.68 21.73
C ASP A 220 24.45 -37.08 21.80
N TYR A 221 24.61 -35.75 21.85
CA TYR A 221 25.94 -35.15 21.88
C TYR A 221 26.64 -35.41 23.22
N TYR A 222 25.91 -35.36 24.34
CA TYR A 222 26.46 -35.68 25.66
C TYR A 222 26.73 -37.17 25.81
N GLN A 223 25.83 -38.01 25.30
CA GLN A 223 25.98 -39.47 25.37
C GLN A 223 27.15 -39.96 24.53
N LYS A 224 27.35 -39.42 23.32
CA LYS A 224 28.49 -39.73 22.44
C LYS A 224 29.83 -39.27 23.02
N LYS A 225 29.84 -38.11 23.69
CA LYS A 225 31.04 -37.62 24.39
C LYS A 225 31.43 -38.56 25.54
N GLN A 226 30.45 -38.99 26.35
CA GLN A 226 30.71 -39.94 27.43
C GLN A 226 31.17 -41.31 26.92
N THR A 227 30.60 -41.82 25.82
CA THR A 227 31.04 -43.11 25.26
C THR A 227 32.45 -43.05 24.68
N MET A 228 32.81 -41.94 24.02
CA MET A 228 34.17 -41.73 23.51
C MET A 228 35.20 -41.60 24.65
N GLU A 229 34.83 -40.91 25.72
CA GLU A 229 35.68 -40.75 26.89
C GLU A 229 35.88 -42.08 27.63
N GLN A 230 34.82 -42.88 27.75
CA GLN A 230 34.88 -44.23 28.32
C GLN A 230 35.69 -45.20 27.45
N ALA A 231 35.56 -45.13 26.12
CA ALA A 231 36.38 -45.94 25.20
C ALA A 231 37.87 -45.57 25.26
N ARG A 232 38.19 -44.28 25.44
CA ARG A 232 39.58 -43.82 25.61
C ARG A 232 40.23 -44.36 26.89
N LEU A 233 39.49 -44.43 27.98
CA LEU A 233 40.00 -44.98 29.24
C LEU A 233 40.26 -46.49 29.16
N ILE A 234 39.39 -47.21 28.45
CA ILE A 234 39.59 -48.66 28.20
C ILE A 234 40.85 -48.87 27.36
N GLN A 235 41.01 -48.11 26.26
CA GLN A 235 42.21 -48.16 25.42
C GLN A 235 43.48 -47.89 26.24
N GLN A 236 43.47 -46.86 27.08
CA GLN A 236 44.63 -46.49 27.89
C GLN A 236 44.97 -47.56 28.95
N GLN A 237 43.99 -48.35 29.38
CA GLN A 237 44.18 -49.46 30.30
C GLN A 237 44.68 -50.74 29.58
N GLU A 238 44.27 -50.95 28.34
CA GLU A 238 44.79 -52.03 27.47
C GLU A 238 46.24 -51.74 27.06
N ASP A 239 46.55 -50.51 26.64
CA ASP A 239 47.91 -50.08 26.30
C ASP A 239 48.86 -50.16 27.51
N ALA A 240 48.36 -49.90 28.74
CA ALA A 240 49.13 -50.06 29.97
C ALA A 240 49.33 -51.54 30.37
N HIS A 241 48.48 -52.45 29.88
CA HIS A 241 48.62 -53.87 30.15
C HIS A 241 49.53 -54.58 29.14
N GLU A 242 49.64 -54.06 27.92
CA GLU A 242 50.60 -54.49 26.90
C GLU A 242 52.03 -53.98 27.16
N ALA A 243 52.20 -52.88 27.91
CA ALA A 243 53.52 -52.33 28.25
C ALA A 243 54.32 -53.12 29.32
N ASP A 244 53.74 -54.18 29.90
CA ASP A 244 54.38 -55.03 30.94
C ASP A 244 55.13 -56.24 30.35
N GLY A 245 55.30 -56.28 29.02
CA GLY A 245 55.89 -57.42 28.33
C GLY A 245 56.64 -57.03 27.07
N GLU A 246 57.71 -56.25 27.20
CA GLU A 246 58.88 -56.31 26.32
C GLU A 246 60.03 -55.51 26.95
N ASP A 247 61.07 -56.25 27.35
CA ASP A 247 62.32 -55.80 27.97
C ASP A 247 63.23 -55.04 26.99
N ASP A 248 64.03 -54.14 27.58
CA ASP A 248 65.39 -53.70 27.22
C ASP A 248 65.65 -53.14 25.81
N ASP A 249 65.95 -51.85 25.72
CA ASP A 249 67.36 -51.40 25.63
C ASP A 249 67.43 -49.86 25.61
N ASP A 250 68.26 -49.35 26.52
CA ASP A 250 68.60 -47.94 26.71
C ASP A 250 69.38 -47.37 25.52
N GLU A 251 69.06 -46.14 25.11
CA GLU A 251 70.08 -45.18 24.66
C GLU A 251 69.55 -43.74 24.84
N GLU A 252 70.28 -42.99 25.68
CA GLU A 252 70.08 -41.57 26.00
C GLU A 252 70.66 -40.64 24.90
N GLU A 253 70.37 -39.34 25.07
CA GLU A 253 70.90 -38.14 24.37
C GLU A 253 70.06 -37.67 23.16
N GLU A 254 69.62 -36.43 23.01
CA GLU A 254 69.98 -35.13 23.60
C GLU A 254 68.80 -34.15 23.36
N GLU A 255 68.64 -33.12 24.19
CA GLU A 255 67.58 -32.10 24.07
C GLU A 255 67.77 -31.20 22.83
N GLU A 256 66.75 -31.11 21.95
CA GLU A 256 66.67 -30.11 20.87
C GLU A 256 65.54 -29.08 21.10
N ASP A 257 65.91 -27.82 20.88
CA ASP A 257 65.22 -26.53 21.04
C ASP A 257 63.85 -26.45 20.28
N PRO A 258 62.73 -25.92 20.86
CA PRO A 258 61.38 -26.02 20.28
C PRO A 258 61.10 -25.21 18.99
N ASP A 259 62.12 -24.61 18.37
CA ASP A 259 61.96 -23.58 17.35
C ASP A 259 61.90 -24.11 15.90
N GLU A 260 62.17 -25.41 15.69
CA GLU A 260 62.30 -26.04 14.36
C GLU A 260 61.02 -26.72 13.83
N VAL A 261 59.91 -26.77 14.58
CA VAL A 261 58.65 -27.39 14.09
C VAL A 261 57.89 -26.48 13.11
N TRP A 262 58.07 -25.16 13.19
CA TRP A 262 57.27 -24.20 12.42
C TRP A 262 57.78 -23.91 11.00
N LYS A 263 58.99 -24.35 10.62
CA LYS A 263 59.58 -24.06 9.30
C LYS A 263 59.47 -25.16 8.25
N ARG A 264 59.03 -26.38 8.57
CA ARG A 264 58.97 -27.50 7.61
C ARG A 264 57.68 -27.63 6.78
N ARG A 265 56.69 -26.74 6.96
CA ARG A 265 55.36 -26.86 6.32
C ARG A 265 55.05 -25.87 5.18
N ARG A 266 56.05 -25.20 4.58
CA ARG A 266 55.84 -24.42 3.35
C ARG A 266 56.99 -24.54 2.36
N GLY A 267 56.73 -25.29 1.28
CA GLY A 267 57.52 -25.30 0.05
C GLY A 267 56.86 -26.19 -1.02
N SER A 268 56.33 -25.59 -2.08
CA SER A 268 56.06 -26.18 -3.42
C SER A 268 57.38 -26.18 -4.24
N PRO A 269 57.58 -26.75 -5.46
CA PRO A 269 56.62 -27.27 -6.48
C PRO A 269 57.08 -28.47 -7.37
N GLU A 270 56.24 -28.82 -8.36
CA GLU A 270 56.52 -29.42 -9.71
C GLU A 270 56.56 -30.95 -9.96
N GLY A 271 55.76 -31.39 -10.96
CA GLY A 271 55.92 -32.68 -11.67
C GLY A 271 54.61 -33.37 -12.10
N ARG A 272 54.04 -33.02 -13.26
CA ARG A 272 52.88 -33.67 -13.90
C ARG A 272 53.29 -34.94 -14.70
N PRO A 273 52.37 -35.90 -14.87
CA PRO A 273 52.11 -36.48 -16.20
C PRO A 273 50.62 -36.36 -16.61
N GLU A 274 50.37 -35.82 -17.79
CA GLU A 274 49.15 -35.96 -18.63
C GLU A 274 49.42 -37.09 -19.67
N PRO A 275 48.47 -37.65 -20.48
CA PRO A 275 47.16 -37.10 -20.88
C PRO A 275 45.99 -38.12 -21.10
N ARG A 276 44.78 -37.57 -21.33
CA ARG A 276 43.68 -37.94 -22.28
C ARG A 276 42.36 -37.38 -21.69
N GLY A 277 41.58 -36.48 -22.28
CA GLY A 277 41.51 -35.82 -23.58
C GLY A 277 40.04 -35.39 -23.83
N GLN A 278 39.83 -34.32 -24.62
CA GLN A 278 38.58 -33.59 -24.99
C GLN A 278 38.20 -32.45 -24.02
N GLY A 279 38.41 -31.16 -24.29
CA GLY A 279 38.77 -30.43 -25.51
C GLY A 279 37.59 -29.61 -26.02
N PHE A 280 37.41 -28.39 -25.51
CA PHE A 280 36.68 -27.32 -26.21
C PHE A 280 37.34 -25.97 -25.92
N SER A 281 37.61 -25.22 -26.99
CA SER A 281 38.64 -24.19 -27.11
C SER A 281 38.20 -22.77 -26.75
N ASP A 282 39.13 -22.00 -26.18
CA ASP A 282 39.06 -20.57 -25.81
C ASP A 282 38.83 -19.58 -26.98
N GLU A 283 38.64 -20.07 -28.20
CA GLU A 283 38.33 -19.25 -29.37
C GLU A 283 36.90 -18.69 -29.34
N ALA A 284 35.99 -19.31 -28.57
CA ALA A 284 34.62 -18.84 -28.39
C ALA A 284 34.49 -17.64 -27.44
N LEU A 285 35.40 -17.51 -26.47
CA LEU A 285 35.35 -16.40 -25.50
C LEU A 285 35.90 -15.10 -26.10
N ARG A 286 36.90 -15.21 -27.00
CA ARG A 286 37.52 -14.05 -27.65
C ARG A 286 36.66 -13.41 -28.75
N LYS A 287 35.77 -14.17 -29.39
CA LYS A 287 34.80 -13.61 -30.35
C LYS A 287 33.65 -12.85 -29.70
N ARG A 288 33.30 -13.16 -28.44
CA ARG A 288 32.17 -12.50 -27.75
C ARG A 288 32.49 -11.11 -27.20
N VAL A 289 33.76 -10.84 -26.90
CA VAL A 289 34.22 -9.54 -26.39
C VAL A 289 34.48 -8.55 -27.53
N VAL A 290 34.87 -9.03 -28.72
CA VAL A 290 35.10 -8.16 -29.89
C VAL A 290 33.82 -7.89 -30.67
N GLY A 291 32.86 -8.82 -30.72
CA GLY A 291 31.58 -8.61 -31.40
C GLY A 291 30.67 -7.58 -30.73
N LYS A 292 30.79 -7.37 -29.41
CA LYS A 292 29.92 -6.45 -28.67
C LYS A 292 30.35 -4.98 -28.73
N ARG A 293 31.50 -4.68 -29.34
CA ARG A 293 32.02 -3.31 -29.47
C ARG A 293 31.68 -2.66 -30.81
N ASN A 294 31.34 -3.46 -31.83
CA ASN A 294 31.00 -2.93 -33.16
C ASN A 294 29.49 -2.77 -33.39
N GLU A 295 28.63 -3.32 -32.52
CA GLU A 295 27.17 -3.09 -32.58
C GLU A 295 26.75 -1.81 -31.83
N GLU A 296 27.61 -1.24 -30.97
CA GLU A 296 27.34 0.04 -30.28
C GLU A 296 27.86 1.26 -31.05
N GLU A 297 28.57 1.10 -32.17
CA GLU A 297 29.05 2.21 -33.03
C GLU A 297 28.24 2.37 -34.34
N GLU A 298 27.34 1.43 -34.70
CA GLU A 298 26.47 1.56 -35.89
C GLU A 298 25.07 2.14 -35.59
N ASP A 299 24.60 2.14 -34.34
CA ASP A 299 23.29 2.70 -33.98
C ASP A 299 23.30 4.23 -33.75
N ASP A 300 24.48 4.86 -33.57
CA ASP A 300 24.63 6.31 -33.37
C ASP A 300 24.80 7.10 -34.69
N GLU A 301 24.91 6.44 -35.86
CA GLU A 301 25.04 7.11 -37.18
C GLU A 301 23.76 7.06 -38.05
N GLU A 302 22.67 6.41 -37.60
CA GLU A 302 21.36 6.41 -38.32
C GLU A 302 20.30 7.39 -37.75
N GLU A 303 20.65 8.24 -36.77
CA GLU A 303 19.77 9.29 -36.22
C GLU A 303 20.12 10.72 -36.70
N ASP A 304 20.86 10.88 -37.80
CA ASP A 304 21.08 12.20 -38.43
C ASP A 304 21.21 12.13 -39.97
N THR A 305 20.17 11.62 -40.65
CA THR A 305 19.84 11.94 -42.06
C THR A 305 18.34 12.04 -42.31
#